data_AF-A0A4R5PNU0-F1
#
_entry.id   AF-A0A4R5PNU0-F1
#
_cell.length_a   1.000
_cell.length_b   1.000
_cell.length_c   1.000
_cell.angle_alpha   90.00
_cell.angle_beta   90.00
_cell.angle_gamma   90.00
#
_symmetry.space_group_name_H-M   'P 1'
#
loop_
_entity.id
_entity.type
_entity.pdbx_description
1 polymer ?
#
loop_
_entity_poly.entity_id
_entity_poly.type
_entity_poly.pdbx_seq_one_letter_code
_entity_poly.pdbx_strand_id
1 'polypeptide(L)' 'MPTGPRLVVIGAPWADAGHLASIIAKADGRIVNGGATNWIAIAEGSSADFATNLIKSGALLVLDGKLASACIGTAT' A
#
# COMPACT_ATOMS: atom_id res chain seq x y z
N MET A 1 8.85 -10.84 15.71
CA MET A 1 7.46 -10.58 15.23
C MET A 1 7.55 -9.37 14.31
N PRO A 2 6.88 -9.33 13.15
CA PRO A 2 6.91 -8.15 12.30
C PRO A 2 6.25 -6.96 13.05
N THR A 3 7.04 -5.93 13.36
CA THR A 3 6.65 -4.74 14.14
C THR A 3 6.59 -3.47 13.29
N GLY A 4 6.52 -3.63 11.96
CA GLY A 4 6.58 -2.53 10.99
C GLY A 4 5.24 -1.83 10.79
N PRO A 5 5.22 -0.56 10.32
CA PRO A 5 3.99 0.14 9.97
C PRO A 5 3.24 -0.60 8.85
N ARG A 6 1.94 -0.83 9.06
CA ARG A 6 1.02 -1.35 8.05
C ARG A 6 0.28 -0.20 7.38
N LEU A 7 0.47 -0.10 6.07
CA LEU A 7 -0.04 1.01 5.28
C LEU A 7 -0.87 0.49 4.12
N VAL A 8 -1.90 1.22 3.77
CA VAL A 8 -2.61 1.02 2.50
C VAL A 8 -1.88 1.78 1.42
N VAL A 9 -1.53 1.06 0.37
CA VAL A 9 -0.78 1.57 -0.78
C VAL A 9 -1.74 1.61 -1.97
N ILE A 10 -1.82 2.78 -2.58
CA ILE A 10 -2.63 3.03 -3.76
C ILE A 10 -1.67 3.37 -4.90
N GLY A 11 -1.67 2.53 -5.93
CA GLY A 11 -0.94 2.72 -7.17
C GLY A 11 -1.83 3.35 -8.25
N ALA A 12 -1.26 3.55 -9.43
CA ALA A 12 -1.99 4.04 -10.59
C ALA A 12 -3.02 3.00 -11.09
N PRO A 13 -4.32 3.33 -11.18
CA PRO A 13 -5.35 2.39 -11.61
C PRO A 13 -5.27 2.02 -13.09
N TRP A 14 -4.57 2.83 -13.90
CA TRP A 14 -4.29 2.58 -15.31
C TRP A 14 -2.99 1.78 -15.55
N ALA A 15 -2.26 1.43 -14.49
CA ALA A 15 -1.05 0.62 -14.62
C ALA A 15 -1.37 -0.88 -14.64
N ASP A 16 -0.42 -1.66 -15.16
CA ASP A 16 -0.57 -3.11 -15.24
C ASP A 16 -0.64 -3.77 -13.86
N ALA A 17 -1.23 -4.96 -13.79
CA ALA A 17 -1.51 -5.67 -12.54
C ALA A 17 -0.27 -5.96 -11.66
N GLY A 18 0.93 -6.02 -12.25
CA GLY A 18 2.19 -6.21 -11.51
C GLY A 18 2.80 -4.91 -10.94
N HIS A 19 2.29 -3.74 -11.34
CA HIS A 19 2.90 -2.46 -11.02
C HIS A 19 2.89 -2.18 -9.51
N LEU A 20 1.76 -2.41 -8.84
CA LEU A 20 1.64 -2.18 -7.39
C LEU A 20 2.59 -3.07 -6.59
N ALA A 21 2.70 -4.35 -6.96
CA ALA A 21 3.64 -5.27 -6.32
C ALA A 21 5.09 -4.80 -6.51
N SER A 22 5.42 -4.23 -7.67
CA SER A 22 6.76 -3.68 -7.93
C SER A 22 7.07 -2.44 -7.08
N ILE A 23 6.08 -1.56 -6.85
CA ILE A 23 6.20 -0.39 -5.95
C ILE A 23 6.52 -0.87 -4.54
N ILE A 24 5.75 -1.85 -4.04
CA ILE A 24 5.88 -2.37 -2.68
C ILE A 24 7.24 -3.07 -2.49
N ALA A 25 7.66 -3.86 -3.48
CA ALA A 25 8.96 -4.53 -3.44
C ALA A 25 10.14 -3.54 -3.48
N LYS A 26 10.08 -2.49 -4.31
CA LYS A 26 11.10 -1.43 -4.36
C LYS A 26 11.23 -0.64 -3.05
N ALA A 27 10.17 -0.59 -2.26
CA ALA A 27 10.15 0.05 -0.95
C ALA A 27 10.58 -0.91 0.19
N ASP A 28 11.16 -2.07 -0.12
CA ASP A 28 11.49 -3.15 0.83
C ASP A 28 10.29 -3.60 1.66
N GLY A 29 9.10 -3.58 1.04
CA GLY A 29 7.84 -3.97 1.64
C GLY A 29 7.35 -5.34 1.17
N ARG A 30 6.33 -5.83 1.88
CA ARG A 30 5.60 -7.06 1.52
C ARG A 30 4.11 -6.81 1.54
N ILE A 31 3.40 -7.38 0.58
CA ILE A 31 1.94 -7.39 0.57
C ILE A 31 1.44 -8.30 1.70
N VAL A 32 0.61 -7.75 2.57
CA VAL A 32 -0.06 -8.46 3.66
C VAL A 32 -1.48 -8.84 3.25
N ASN A 33 -2.17 -7.96 2.52
CA ASN A 33 -3.49 -8.22 1.98
C ASN A 33 -3.68 -7.50 0.64
N GLY A 34 -4.36 -8.14 -0.31
CA GLY A 34 -4.79 -7.50 -1.54
C GLY A 34 -6.01 -6.63 -1.31
N GLY A 35 -6.13 -5.52 -2.05
CA GLY A 35 -7.36 -4.73 -2.09
C GLY A 35 -8.41 -5.33 -3.02
N ALA A 36 -9.57 -4.67 -3.10
CA ALA A 36 -10.63 -5.02 -4.05
C ALA A 36 -10.21 -4.88 -5.52
N THR A 37 -9.14 -4.13 -5.78
CA THR A 37 -8.55 -3.90 -7.10
C THR A 37 -7.05 -4.21 -7.07
N ASN A 38 -6.46 -4.46 -8.25
CA ASN A 38 -5.03 -4.74 -8.41
C ASN A 38 -4.10 -3.53 -8.14
N TRP A 39 -4.66 -2.34 -7.96
CA TRP A 39 -3.93 -1.10 -7.66
C TRP A 39 -4.08 -0.63 -6.21
N ILE A 40 -4.73 -1.42 -5.34
CA ILE A 40 -4.80 -1.19 -3.89
C ILE A 40 -4.29 -2.42 -3.15
N ALA A 41 -3.45 -2.23 -2.13
CA ALA A 41 -3.03 -3.31 -1.24
C ALA A 41 -2.67 -2.78 0.15
N ILE A 42 -2.72 -3.67 1.15
CA ILE A 42 -2.11 -3.44 2.46
C ILE A 42 -0.69 -3.98 2.39
N ALA A 43 0.29 -3.12 2.65
CA ALA A 43 1.70 -3.47 2.70
C ALA A 43 2.27 -3.25 4.10
N GLU A 44 3.29 -4.03 4.42
CA GLU A 44 4.07 -3.89 5.63
C GLU A 44 5.55 -3.77 5.25
N GLY A 45 6.24 -2.82 5.88
CA GLY A 45 7.67 -2.59 5.70
C GLY A 45 8.34 -2.41 7.05
N SER A 46 9.65 -2.66 7.11
CA SER A 46 10.39 -2.64 8.37
C SER A 46 11.01 -1.26 8.69
N SER A 47 10.96 -0.33 7.75
CA SER A 47 11.58 1.01 7.87
C SER A 47 10.61 2.03 8.47
N ALA A 48 11.15 2.97 9.26
CA ALA A 48 10.41 4.17 9.69
C ALA A 48 10.02 5.06 8.49
N ASP A 49 10.81 5.00 7.40
CA ASP A 49 10.60 5.78 6.18
C ASP A 49 9.74 5.04 5.13
N PHE A 50 9.08 3.95 5.51
CA PHE A 50 8.39 3.07 4.57
C PHE A 50 7.35 3.81 3.71
N ALA A 51 6.57 4.71 4.31
CA ALA A 51 5.61 5.54 3.58
C ALA A 51 6.29 6.40 2.50
N THR A 52 7.40 7.04 2.84
CA THR A 52 8.18 7.87 1.89
C THR A 52 8.78 7.01 0.77
N ASN A 53 9.28 5.82 1.10
CA ASN A 53 9.85 4.90 0.11
C ASN A 53 8.80 4.39 -0.86
N LEU A 54 7.57 4.14 -0.41
CA LEU A 54 6.44 3.79 -1.28
C LEU A 54 6.11 4.91 -2.27
N ILE A 55 6.02 6.17 -1.80
CA ILE A 55 5.77 7.33 -2.67
C ILE A 55 6.90 7.48 -3.70
N LYS A 56 8.17 7.42 -3.28
CA LYS A 56 9.33 7.48 -4.19
C LYS A 56 9.36 6.32 -5.20
N SER A 57 8.80 5.17 -4.83
CA SER A 57 8.75 3.99 -5.68
C SER A 57 7.60 4.04 -6.71
N GLY A 58 6.69 5.01 -6.60
CA GLY A 58 5.60 5.24 -7.54
C GLY A 58 4.19 5.09 -6.96
N ALA A 59 4.03 4.94 -5.64
CA ALA A 59 2.70 5.00 -5.03
C ALA A 59 2.09 6.40 -5.23
N LEU A 60 0.83 6.45 -5.65
CA LEU A 60 0.08 7.70 -5.76
C LEU A 60 -0.33 8.22 -4.38
N LEU A 61 -0.75 7.30 -3.50
CA LEU A 61 -1.18 7.62 -2.16
C LEU A 61 -0.80 6.49 -1.20
N VAL A 62 -0.46 6.89 0.02
CA VAL A 62 -0.19 5.98 1.12
C VAL A 62 -1.02 6.44 2.31
N LEU A 63 -1.85 5.55 2.84
CA LEU A 63 -2.74 5.82 3.97
C LEU A 63 -2.32 4.94 5.15
N ASP A 64 -2.46 5.46 6.37
CA ASP A 64 -2.35 4.63 7.55
C ASP A 64 -3.45 3.54 7.49
N GLY A 65 -3.09 2.27 7.77
CA GLY A 65 -4.05 1.17 7.76
C GLY A 65 -5.26 1.40 8.66
N LYS A 66 -5.13 2.24 9.70
CA LYS A 66 -6.23 2.66 10.58
C LYS A 66 -7.22 3.63 9.92
N LEU A 67 -6.79 4.38 8.91
CA LEU A 67 -7.63 5.33 8.18
C LEU A 67 -8.32 4.68 6.97
N ALA A 68 -7.76 3.60 6.42
CA ALA A 68 -8.36 2.92 5.27
C ALA A 68 -9.73 2.31 5.57
N SER A 69 -9.99 1.89 6.82
CA SER A 69 -11.34 1.49 7.26
C SER A 69 -12.36 2.62 7.21
N ALA A 70 -11.92 3.89 7.22
CA ALA A 70 -12.81 5.05 7.13
C ALA A 70 -13.14 5.46 5.68
N CYS A 71 -12.28 5.10 4.71
CA CYS A 71 -12.53 5.38 3.29
C CYS A 71 -13.43 4.33 2.62
N ILE A 72 -13.54 3.14 3.19
CA ILE A 72 -14.56 2.16 2.83
C ILE A 72 -15.83 2.53 3.61
N GLY A 73 -16.40 3.70 3.27
CA GLY A 73 -17.73 4.05 3.71
C GLY A 73 -18.66 2.93 3.29
N THR A 74 -19.34 2.33 4.25
CA THR A 74 -20.43 1.38 4.03
C THR A 74 -21.37 1.94 2.98
N ALA A 75 -21.35 1.37 1.77
CA ALA A 75 -22.45 1.52 0.84
C ALA A 75 -23.66 0.81 1.48
N THR A 76 -24.50 1.59 2.14
CA THR A 76 -25.87 1.21 2.52
C THR A 76 -26.73 1.02 1.28
#